data_AF-A0A6A1QE43-F1
#
_entry.id   AF-A0A6A1QE43-F1
#
_cell.length_a   1.000
_cell.length_b   1.000
_cell.length_c   1.000
_cell.angle_alpha   90.00
_cell.angle_beta   90.00
_cell.angle_gamma   90.00
#
_symmetry.space_group_name_H-M   'P 1'
#
loop_
_entity.id
_entity.type
_entity.pdbx_description
1 polymer ?
#
loop_
_entity_poly.entity_id
_entity_poly.type
_entity_poly.pdbx_seq_one_letter_code
_entity_poly.pdbx_strand_id
1 'polypeptide(L)'
;MNASPAFELFSLFKGEKKIKAPDACLFTSNKEDHALGNIVRSQLLKAPQVLFAGYKVPHALQHKTLIRVLTTLDASLRPCRRRPPP
;
A
#
# COMPACT_ATOMS: atom_id res chain seq x y z
N MET A 1 34.91 -2.25 -20.53
CA MET A 1 33.59 -1.60 -20.35
C MET A 1 33.23 -1.68 -18.87
N ASN A 2 33.05 -0.55 -18.17
CA ASN A 2 32.61 -0.50 -16.77
C ASN A 2 31.09 -0.73 -16.71
N ALA A 3 30.69 -1.98 -16.50
CA ALA A 3 29.31 -2.37 -16.23
C ALA A 3 29.21 -2.83 -14.77
N SER A 4 28.17 -2.40 -14.07
CA SER A 4 27.89 -2.87 -12.71
C SER A 4 27.82 -4.40 -12.74
N PRO A 5 28.39 -5.11 -11.75
CA PRO A 5 28.17 -6.54 -11.67
C PRO A 5 26.66 -6.76 -11.54
N ALA A 6 26.11 -7.62 -12.40
CA ALA A 6 24.67 -7.78 -12.53
C ALA A 6 24.00 -7.99 -11.16
N PHE A 7 24.65 -8.73 -10.26
CA PHE A 7 24.09 -9.12 -8.97
C PHE A 7 23.75 -7.99 -7.99
N GLU A 8 24.27 -6.77 -8.15
CA GLU A 8 24.04 -5.64 -7.23
C GLU A 8 22.79 -4.79 -7.55
N LEU A 9 22.13 -4.98 -8.70
CA LEU A 9 20.81 -4.36 -8.95
C LEU A 9 19.66 -5.10 -8.25
N PHE A 10 19.88 -6.36 -7.85
CA PHE A 10 18.84 -7.28 -7.38
C PHE A 10 19.17 -8.03 -6.08
N SER A 11 20.40 -8.01 -5.58
CA SER A 11 20.72 -8.62 -4.29
C SER A 11 20.42 -7.68 -3.13
N LEU A 12 19.45 -8.06 -2.30
CA LEU A 12 19.26 -7.54 -0.95
C LEU A 12 20.17 -8.33 0.00
N PHE A 13 20.95 -7.66 0.82
CA PHE A 13 21.82 -8.35 1.76
C PHE A 13 21.01 -8.99 2.90
N LYS A 14 21.55 -10.04 3.52
CA LYS A 14 20.83 -10.89 4.50
C LYS A 14 20.37 -10.05 5.72
N GLY A 15 19.12 -9.58 5.67
CA GLY A 15 18.50 -8.73 6.72
C GLY A 15 17.85 -7.45 6.20
N GLU A 16 18.04 -7.08 4.93
CA GLU A 16 17.56 -5.81 4.40
C GLU A 16 16.08 -5.83 4.00
N LYS A 17 15.32 -4.89 4.57
CA LYS A 17 14.00 -4.47 4.10
C LYS A 17 14.16 -3.02 3.64
N LYS A 18 14.10 -2.74 2.32
CA LYS A 18 14.43 -1.41 1.76
C LYS A 18 13.78 -0.24 2.52
N ILE A 19 12.46 -0.24 2.69
CA ILE A 19 11.72 0.66 3.58
C ILE A 19 10.41 -0.06 3.92
N LYS A 20 10.08 -0.24 5.21
CA LYS A 20 8.73 -0.65 5.63
C LYS A 20 8.13 0.47 6.48
N ALA A 21 7.10 1.13 5.96
CA ALA A 21 6.25 1.96 6.78
C ALA A 21 5.46 1.03 7.74
N PRO A 22 5.64 1.16 9.07
CA PRO A 22 5.12 0.20 10.05
C PRO A 22 3.58 0.15 10.08
N ASP A 23 2.92 1.28 9.82
CA ASP A 23 1.46 1.43 9.90
C ASP A 23 0.79 1.57 8.52
N ALA A 24 1.43 1.04 7.47
CA ALA A 24 0.86 1.04 6.13
C ALA A 24 0.02 -0.21 5.86
N CYS A 25 -1.28 -0.02 5.64
CA CYS A 25 -2.19 -1.00 5.08
C CYS A 25 -2.10 -1.03 3.56
N LEU A 26 -2.24 -2.22 2.97
CA LEU A 26 -2.58 -2.39 1.57
C LEU A 26 -3.86 -3.22 1.46
N PHE A 27 -4.92 -2.61 0.95
CA PHE A 27 -6.19 -3.25 0.66
C PHE A 27 -6.29 -3.54 -0.83
N THR A 28 -6.75 -4.74 -1.16
CA THR A 28 -7.02 -5.15 -2.54
C THR A 28 -8.52 -5.30 -2.70
N SER A 29 -9.13 -4.43 -3.48
CA SER A 29 -10.54 -4.56 -3.85
C SER A 29 -10.65 -5.21 -5.22
N ASN A 30 -11.39 -6.31 -5.30
CA ASN A 30 -11.60 -7.06 -6.54
C ASN A 30 -12.93 -6.63 -7.17
N LYS A 31 -12.97 -6.58 -8.51
CA LYS A 31 -14.09 -6.12 -9.33
C LYS A 31 -14.48 -4.65 -9.14
N GLU A 32 -13.57 -3.86 -8.60
CA GLU A 32 -13.75 -2.42 -8.39
C GLU A 32 -12.79 -1.62 -9.28
N ASP A 33 -13.21 -0.41 -9.64
CA ASP A 33 -12.53 0.47 -10.57
C ASP A 33 -12.11 1.81 -9.93
N HIS A 34 -11.77 2.78 -10.78
CA HIS A 34 -11.37 4.12 -10.36
C HIS A 34 -12.46 4.87 -9.59
N ALA A 35 -13.75 4.57 -9.82
CA ALA A 35 -14.83 5.27 -9.15
C ALA A 35 -14.80 4.99 -7.65
N LEU A 36 -14.80 3.72 -7.25
CA LEU A 36 -14.71 3.34 -5.84
C LEU A 36 -13.36 3.75 -5.25
N GLY A 37 -12.26 3.53 -5.98
CA GLY A 37 -10.92 3.90 -5.52
C GLY A 37 -10.80 5.39 -5.19
N ASN A 38 -11.38 6.25 -6.01
CA ASN A 38 -11.35 7.69 -5.81
C ASN A 38 -12.25 8.14 -4.66
N ILE A 39 -13.48 7.59 -4.55
CA ILE A 39 -14.39 7.90 -3.44
C ILE A 39 -13.75 7.55 -2.10
N VAL A 40 -13.21 6.33 -1.98
CA VAL A 40 -12.56 5.86 -0.75
C VAL A 40 -11.32 6.70 -0.42
N ARG A 41 -10.50 7.03 -1.43
CA ARG A 41 -9.36 7.94 -1.23
C ARG A 41 -9.80 9.30 -0.71
N SER A 42 -10.80 9.92 -1.33
CA SER A 42 -11.31 11.22 -0.92
C SER A 42 -11.91 11.22 0.48
N GLN A 43 -12.55 10.11 0.89
CA GLN A 43 -13.06 9.96 2.25
C GLN A 43 -11.94 9.80 3.27
N LEU A 44 -10.92 8.99 2.96
CA LEU A 44 -9.79 8.76 3.86
C LEU A 44 -8.93 10.01 4.05
N LEU A 45 -8.77 10.85 3.02
CA LEU A 45 -8.02 12.11 3.14
C LEU A 45 -8.71 13.17 4.01
N LYS A 46 -10.01 13.03 4.30
CA LYS A 46 -10.71 13.94 5.22
C LYS A 46 -10.41 13.65 6.69
N ALA A 47 -9.90 12.45 6.99
CA ALA A 47 -9.65 12.00 8.34
C ALA A 47 -8.25 12.49 8.81
N PRO A 48 -8.14 13.30 9.88
CA PRO A 48 -6.85 13.84 10.33
C PRO A 48 -5.86 12.77 10.82
N GLN A 49 -6.35 11.58 11.17
CA GLN A 49 -5.54 10.41 11.55
C GLN A 49 -4.88 9.69 10.35
N VAL A 50 -5.24 10.04 9.11
CA VAL A 50 -4.69 9.45 7.89
C VAL A 50 -3.58 10.35 7.37
N LEU A 51 -2.35 9.86 7.41
CA LEU A 51 -1.18 10.56 6.89
C LEU A 51 -1.07 10.45 5.37
N PHE A 52 -1.51 9.32 4.82
CA PHE A 52 -1.49 9.10 3.37
C PHE A 52 -2.61 8.14 2.96
N ALA A 53 -3.31 8.47 1.89
CA ALA A 53 -4.22 7.56 1.19
C ALA A 53 -4.04 7.70 -0.32
N GLY A 54 -3.76 6.58 -0.97
CA GLY A 54 -3.62 6.52 -2.42
C GLY A 54 -4.19 5.22 -2.96
N TYR A 55 -4.66 5.25 -4.21
CA TYR A 55 -5.10 4.05 -4.91
C TYR A 55 -4.38 3.92 -6.24
N LYS A 56 -4.23 2.69 -6.72
CA LYS A 56 -3.74 2.40 -8.07
C LYS A 56 -4.52 1.25 -8.68
N VAL A 57 -4.76 1.36 -9.98
CA VAL A 57 -5.21 0.25 -10.82
C VAL A 57 -3.97 -0.25 -11.55
N PRO A 58 -3.45 -1.46 -11.26
CA PRO A 58 -2.18 -1.92 -11.81
C PRO A 58 -2.25 -2.17 -13.32
N HIS A 59 -3.44 -2.49 -13.82
CA HIS A 59 -3.67 -2.77 -15.23
C HIS A 59 -5.13 -2.52 -15.60
N ALA A 60 -5.39 -1.79 -16.68
CA ALA A 60 -6.76 -1.37 -17.07
C ALA A 60 -7.71 -2.54 -17.35
N LEU A 61 -7.21 -3.67 -17.88
CA LEU A 61 -8.02 -4.87 -18.17
C LEU A 61 -8.35 -5.69 -16.91
N GLN A 62 -7.73 -5.39 -15.77
CA GLN A 62 -8.00 -6.06 -14.50
C GLN A 62 -8.77 -5.11 -13.58
N HIS A 63 -10.03 -5.44 -13.28
CA HIS A 63 -10.85 -4.74 -12.30
C HIS A 63 -10.34 -5.05 -10.89
N LYS A 64 -9.16 -4.53 -10.55
CA LYS A 64 -8.52 -4.67 -9.24
C LYS A 64 -7.99 -3.31 -8.83
N THR A 65 -8.46 -2.81 -7.71
CA THR A 65 -8.02 -1.53 -7.16
C THR A 65 -7.23 -1.78 -5.89
N LEU A 66 -5.98 -1.31 -5.87
CA LEU A 66 -5.07 -1.42 -4.74
C LEU A 66 -5.08 -0.10 -3.98
N ILE A 67 -5.54 -0.10 -2.74
CA ILE A 67 -5.64 1.08 -1.88
C ILE A 67 -4.60 0.97 -0.78
N ARG A 68 -3.73 1.97 -0.68
CA ARG A 68 -2.68 2.06 0.34
C ARG A 68 -3.00 3.19 1.30
N VAL A 69 -3.04 2.87 2.58
CA VAL A 69 -3.36 3.82 3.65
C VAL A 69 -2.27 3.79 4.71
N LEU A 70 -1.79 4.96 5.11
CA LEU A 70 -0.87 5.15 6.22
C LEU A 70 -1.60 5.97 7.29
N THR A 71 -1.64 5.46 8.52
CA THR A 71 -2.29 6.12 9.67
C THR A 71 -1.27 6.45 10.75
N THR A 72 -1.64 7.35 11.65
CA THR A 72 -0.89 7.62 12.89
C THR A 72 -0.99 6.45 13.88
N LEU A 73 0.00 6.34 14.77
CA LEU A 73 0.17 5.23 15.72
C LEU A 73 -0.97 5.11 16.76
N ASP A 74 -1.67 6.21 17.03
CA ASP A 74 -2.70 6.35 18.08
C ASP A 74 -4.13 6.09 17.58
N ALA A 75 -4.30 5.69 16.32
CA ALA A 75 -5.61 5.26 15.83
C ALA A 75 -5.99 3.94 16.52
N SER A 76 -6.72 4.04 17.65
CA SER A 76 -7.28 2.96 18.46
C SER A 76 -8.12 1.95 17.66
N LEU A 77 -8.50 2.30 16.43
CA LEU A 77 -9.01 1.40 15.40
C LEU A 77 -7.92 1.16 14.34
N ARG A 78 -6.88 0.37 14.65
CA ARG A 78 -5.86 -0.02 13.67
C ARG A 78 -6.53 -0.81 12.53
N PRO A 79 -6.78 -0.23 11.34
CA PRO A 79 -7.40 -0.96 10.25
C PRO A 79 -6.45 -2.06 9.73
N CYS A 80 -5.15 -1.91 10.03
CA CYS A 80 -4.05 -2.74 9.57
C CYS A 80 -3.69 -3.90 10.49
N ARG A 81 -4.36 -4.06 11.64
CA ARG A 81 -4.26 -5.31 12.38
C ARG A 81 -4.99 -6.37 11.57
N ARG A 82 -4.23 -7.21 10.86
CA ARG A 82 -4.75 -8.44 10.24
C ARG A 82 -5.56 -9.16 11.32
N ARG A 83 -6.89 -9.18 11.19
CA ARG A 83 -7.65 -10.29 11.77
C ARG A 83 -7.11 -11.53 11.07
N PRO A 84 -6.65 -12.56 11.81
CA PRO A 84 -6.33 -13.83 11.17
C PRO A 84 -7.57 -14.29 10.38
N PRO A 85 -7.40 -14.90 9.19
CA PRO A 85 -8.51 -15.56 8.52
C PRO A 85 -9.13 -16.62 9.47
N PRO A 86 -10.44 -16.90 9.36
CA PRO A 86 -11.06 -17.98 10.13
C PRO A 86 -10.45 -19.35 9.79
#